data_AF-A0A0L0MB43-F1
#
_entry.id   AF-A0A0L0MB43-F1
#
_cell.length_a   1.000
_cell.length_b   1.000
_cell.length_c   1.000
_cell.angle_alpha   90.00
_cell.angle_beta   90.00
_cell.angle_gamma   90.00
#
_symmetry.space_group_name_H-M   'P 1'
#
loop_
_entity.id
_entity.type
_entity.pdbx_description
1 polymer ?
#
loop_
_entity_poly.entity_id
_entity_poly.type
_entity_poly.pdbx_seq_one_letter_code
_entity_poly.pdbx_strand_id
1 'polypeptide(L)'
;MEFEEFVAGFDAWLARDVPTAFLVGIRADESLNRYRAIRPRRPGKRRAWTPPGRAAPIAWSSRHDSEDQAVSFFPIYDWKFGDLWRYTHEKHHAYNRLYDDMHWAGIAFSQMRICQPYGDDQRKGLDLFHRIEPETWFRVVTRVAGANYAARYCRQRFLGYRGGTGLPSSFATWKAYAHFQLGSMPEGQRVAMHVASNALSNGGRAMAIRSTPGPTQAHPRWRIDARNHPGAVWPCHF
;
A
#
# COMPACT_ATOMS: atom_id res chain seq x y z
N MET A 1 -2.26 13.29 1.07
CA MET A 1 -0.86 12.96 0.81
C MET A 1 -0.86 11.51 0.39
N GLU A 2 -0.53 11.24 -0.87
CA GLU A 2 -0.38 9.87 -1.36
C GLU A 2 0.87 9.23 -0.76
N PHE A 3 0.94 7.90 -0.73
CA PHE A 3 2.08 7.17 -0.15
C PHE A 3 3.41 7.58 -0.78
N GLU A 4 3.44 7.80 -2.09
CA GLU A 4 4.63 8.24 -2.83
C GLU A 4 5.10 9.64 -2.42
N GLU A 5 4.16 10.55 -2.10
CA GLU A 5 4.48 11.89 -1.59
C GLU A 5 5.02 11.80 -0.16
N PHE A 6 4.45 10.90 0.65
CA PHE A 6 4.91 10.65 2.01
C PHE A 6 6.35 10.13 2.03
N VAL A 7 6.68 9.13 1.20
CA VAL A 7 8.04 8.55 1.18
C VAL A 7 9.07 9.61 0.81
N ALA A 8 8.81 10.40 -0.25
CA ALA A 8 9.72 11.48 -0.62
C ALA A 8 9.87 12.54 0.49
N GLY A 9 8.76 12.90 1.15
CA GLY A 9 8.78 13.84 2.28
C GLY A 9 9.51 13.29 3.51
N PHE A 10 9.34 12.01 3.81
CA PHE A 10 10.01 11.33 4.91
C PHE A 10 11.52 11.23 4.66
N ASP A 11 11.92 10.85 3.45
CA ASP A 11 13.33 10.74 3.05
C ASP A 11 14.04 12.10 3.21
N ALA A 12 13.42 13.17 2.72
CA ALA A 12 13.93 14.53 2.89
C ALA A 12 13.96 14.99 4.35
N TRP A 13 12.90 14.71 5.12
CA TRP A 13 12.82 15.05 6.54
C TRP A 13 13.88 14.36 7.38
N LEU A 14 14.18 13.08 7.08
CA LEU A 14 15.19 12.31 7.79
C LEU A 14 16.61 12.74 7.38
N ALA A 15 16.84 12.93 6.08
CA ALA A 15 18.16 13.30 5.57
C ALA A 15 18.58 14.71 6.00
N ARG A 16 17.65 15.68 6.00
CA ARG A 16 17.95 17.11 6.23
C ARG A 16 19.13 17.53 5.34
N ASP A 17 20.21 17.99 5.95
CA ASP A 17 21.44 18.42 5.28
C ASP A 17 22.55 17.34 5.28
N VAL A 18 22.24 16.13 5.75
CA VAL A 18 23.18 15.02 5.84
C VAL A 18 22.92 14.03 4.69
N PRO A 19 23.92 13.76 3.83
CA PRO A 19 23.82 12.70 2.83
C PRO A 19 23.41 11.38 3.48
N THR A 20 22.25 10.87 3.09
CA THR A 20 21.59 9.73 3.75
C THR A 20 21.23 8.65 2.73
N ALA A 21 21.66 7.42 3.02
CA ALA A 21 21.38 6.27 2.19
C ALA A 21 20.22 5.43 2.79
N PHE A 22 19.19 5.18 1.99
CA PHE A 22 18.09 4.29 2.33
C PHE A 22 18.30 2.94 1.65
N LEU A 23 18.46 1.87 2.44
CA LEU A 23 18.57 0.52 1.92
C LEU A 23 17.19 -0.12 1.87
N VAL A 24 16.72 -0.43 0.66
CA VAL A 24 15.38 -0.96 0.45
C VAL A 24 15.48 -2.36 -0.16
N GLY A 25 14.94 -3.34 0.55
CA GLY A 25 14.90 -4.76 0.16
C GLY A 25 13.83 -5.08 -0.89
N ILE A 26 13.74 -4.31 -1.98
CA ILE A 26 12.89 -4.67 -3.11
C ILE A 26 13.63 -5.59 -4.08
N ARG A 27 12.90 -6.54 -4.68
CA ARG A 27 13.41 -7.40 -5.73
C ARG A 27 12.60 -7.20 -7.01
N ALA A 28 13.28 -7.17 -8.16
CA ALA A 28 12.65 -7.01 -9.45
C ALA A 28 11.72 -8.19 -9.80
N ASP A 29 12.04 -9.38 -9.30
CA ASP A 29 11.31 -10.64 -9.53
C ASP A 29 9.91 -10.66 -8.87
N GLU A 30 9.64 -9.76 -7.91
CA GLU A 30 8.36 -9.73 -7.18
C GLU A 30 7.20 -9.21 -8.02
N SER A 31 7.43 -8.23 -8.89
CA SER A 31 6.44 -7.72 -9.83
C SER A 31 7.04 -6.73 -10.84
N LEU A 32 6.32 -6.51 -11.94
CA LEU A 32 6.65 -5.47 -12.91
C LEU A 32 6.73 -4.07 -12.28
N ASN A 33 5.92 -3.77 -11.25
CA ASN A 33 5.97 -2.49 -10.55
C ASN A 33 7.26 -2.34 -9.73
N ARG A 34 7.76 -3.41 -9.11
CA ARG A 34 9.05 -3.40 -8.39
C ARG A 34 10.22 -3.25 -9.35
N TYR A 35 10.24 -4.01 -10.44
CA TYR A 35 11.22 -3.84 -11.53
C TYR A 35 11.26 -2.38 -12.04
N ARG A 36 10.08 -1.80 -12.24
CA ARG A 36 9.89 -0.40 -12.67
C ARG A 36 10.33 0.64 -11.66
N ALA A 37 10.44 0.30 -10.37
CA ALA A 37 10.90 1.21 -9.33
C ALA A 37 12.43 1.36 -9.34
N ILE A 38 13.15 0.29 -9.73
CA ILE A 38 14.61 0.24 -9.83
C ILE A 38 15.07 0.78 -11.17
N ARG A 39 14.42 0.37 -12.27
CA ARG A 39 14.83 0.76 -13.62
C ARG A 39 14.61 2.27 -13.81
N PRO A 40 15.65 3.03 -14.19
CA PRO A 40 15.49 4.45 -14.51
C PRO A 40 14.39 4.65 -15.55
N ARG A 41 13.40 5.48 -15.24
CA ARG A 41 12.43 5.96 -16.22
C ARG A 41 12.97 7.22 -16.89
N ARG A 42 12.32 7.58 -18.01
CA ARG A 42 12.48 8.80 -18.82
C ARG A 42 13.05 10.00 -18.04
N PRO A 43 13.87 10.87 -18.67
CA PRO A 43 14.46 12.03 -18.01
C PRO A 43 13.44 12.79 -17.15
N GLY A 44 13.72 12.96 -15.85
CA GLY A 44 12.96 13.86 -14.97
C GLY A 44 12.07 13.27 -13.87
N LYS A 45 12.02 11.94 -13.62
CA LYS A 45 11.22 11.39 -12.49
C LYS A 45 11.99 10.65 -11.40
N ARG A 46 13.03 9.90 -11.78
CA ARG A 46 13.93 9.18 -10.86
C ARG A 46 15.28 9.03 -11.55
N ARG A 47 16.35 9.46 -10.89
CA ARG A 47 17.71 9.39 -11.43
C ARG A 47 18.52 8.40 -10.62
N ALA A 48 19.35 7.62 -11.30
CA ALA A 48 20.39 6.87 -10.63
C ALA A 48 21.42 7.86 -10.04
N TRP A 49 21.90 7.59 -8.84
CA TRP A 49 22.89 8.40 -8.16
C TRP A 49 24.30 8.11 -8.68
N THR A 50 25.08 9.15 -8.91
CA THR A 50 26.48 9.06 -9.30
C THR A 50 27.34 9.51 -8.13
N PRO A 51 28.18 8.64 -7.57
CA PRO A 51 29.13 9.03 -6.54
C PRO A 51 30.08 10.13 -7.04
N PRO A 52 30.49 11.08 -6.19
CA PRO A 52 31.56 12.02 -6.51
C PRO A 52 32.81 11.27 -6.99
N GLY A 53 33.40 11.73 -8.10
CA GLY A 53 34.59 11.10 -8.69
C GLY A 53 34.33 9.85 -9.54
N ARG A 54 33.08 9.41 -9.72
CA ARG A 54 32.72 8.29 -10.60
C ARG A 54 32.09 8.79 -11.91
N ALA A 55 32.51 8.20 -13.03
CA ALA A 55 31.96 8.55 -14.35
C ALA A 55 30.56 7.97 -14.60
N ALA A 56 30.20 6.87 -13.93
CA ALA A 56 28.97 6.13 -14.18
C ALA A 56 28.05 6.09 -12.93
N PRO A 57 26.73 6.21 -13.12
CA PRO A 57 25.76 6.11 -12.03
C PRO A 57 25.61 4.67 -11.51
N ILE A 58 25.16 4.53 -10.27
CA ILE A 58 24.80 3.25 -9.67
C ILE A 58 23.39 2.84 -10.14
N ALA A 59 23.31 1.84 -11.01
CA ALA A 59 22.05 1.45 -11.66
C ALA A 59 20.93 0.99 -10.70
N TRP A 60 21.29 0.49 -9.52
CA TRP A 60 20.37 0.07 -8.45
C TRP A 60 20.16 1.14 -7.38
N SER A 61 20.32 2.42 -7.74
CA SER A 61 20.03 3.56 -6.87
C SER A 61 18.96 4.47 -7.47
N SER A 62 18.28 5.23 -6.63
CA SER A 62 17.25 6.19 -7.03
C SER A 62 17.22 7.40 -6.11
N ARG A 63 17.14 8.58 -6.72
CA ARG A 63 16.84 9.87 -6.06
C ARG A 63 15.82 10.66 -6.88
N HIS A 64 15.11 11.58 -6.24
CA HIS A 64 14.08 12.39 -6.89
C HIS A 64 14.73 13.53 -7.68
N ASP A 65 15.62 14.28 -7.03
CA ASP A 65 16.40 15.40 -7.59
C ASP A 65 17.92 15.15 -7.52
N SER A 66 18.71 15.94 -8.25
CA SER A 66 20.18 15.90 -8.18
C SER A 66 20.75 16.48 -6.89
N GLU A 67 20.00 17.36 -6.24
CA GLU A 67 20.38 18.02 -4.99
C GLU A 67 19.89 17.26 -3.73
N ASP A 68 19.12 16.18 -3.91
CA ASP A 68 18.62 15.39 -2.79
C ASP A 68 19.78 14.79 -1.99
N GLN A 69 19.75 15.05 -0.67
CA GLN A 69 20.62 14.37 0.29
C GLN A 69 20.22 12.90 0.50
N ALA A 70 18.95 12.57 0.25
CA ALA A 70 18.43 11.21 0.37
C ALA A 70 18.61 10.41 -0.92
N VAL A 71 19.24 9.24 -0.82
CA VAL A 71 19.39 8.31 -1.95
C VAL A 71 18.90 6.92 -1.53
N SER A 72 17.94 6.38 -2.28
CA SER A 72 17.50 4.99 -2.13
C SER A 72 18.41 4.05 -2.90
N PHE A 73 18.75 2.92 -2.29
CA PHE A 73 19.57 1.85 -2.84
C PHE A 73 18.88 0.49 -2.71
N PHE A 74 19.01 -0.32 -3.75
CA PHE A 74 18.34 -1.61 -3.88
C PHE A 74 19.37 -2.75 -4.00
N PRO A 75 20.05 -3.15 -2.91
CA PRO A 75 21.20 -4.04 -2.99
C PRO A 75 20.87 -5.47 -3.43
N ILE A 76 19.64 -5.92 -3.25
CA ILE A 76 19.18 -7.27 -3.60
C ILE A 76 18.23 -7.27 -4.80
N TYR A 77 18.27 -6.22 -5.62
CA TYR A 77 17.26 -6.00 -6.66
C TYR A 77 17.15 -7.13 -7.70
N ASP A 78 18.24 -7.82 -7.96
CA ASP A 78 18.40 -8.92 -8.91
C ASP A 78 18.26 -10.31 -8.26
N TRP A 79 18.11 -10.37 -6.93
CA TRP A 79 17.89 -11.63 -6.22
C TRP A 79 16.52 -12.21 -6.58
N LYS A 80 16.48 -13.51 -6.79
CA LYS A 80 15.23 -14.26 -6.95
C LYS A 80 14.69 -14.73 -5.61
N PHE A 81 13.49 -15.32 -5.63
CA PHE A 81 12.92 -15.97 -4.46
C PHE A 81 13.87 -17.01 -3.85
N GLY A 82 14.42 -17.90 -4.67
CA GLY A 82 15.32 -18.98 -4.22
C GLY A 82 16.62 -18.47 -3.62
N ASP A 83 17.21 -17.40 -4.17
CA ASP A 83 18.46 -16.83 -3.67
C ASP A 83 18.30 -16.30 -2.25
N LEU A 84 17.20 -15.57 -1.99
CA LEU A 84 16.88 -15.03 -0.67
C LEU A 84 16.73 -16.15 0.37
N TRP A 85 15.92 -17.17 0.07
CA TRP A 85 15.65 -18.23 1.04
C TRP A 85 16.84 -19.16 1.26
N ARG A 86 17.64 -19.42 0.22
CA ARG A 86 18.91 -20.13 0.35
C ARG A 86 19.86 -19.36 1.26
N TYR A 87 20.06 -18.06 1.01
CA TYR A 87 20.92 -17.21 1.83
C TYR A 87 20.45 -17.17 3.30
N THR A 88 19.14 -16.99 3.52
CA THR A 88 18.56 -17.00 4.88
C THR A 88 18.82 -18.33 5.59
N HIS A 89 18.64 -19.45 4.89
CA HIS A 89 18.86 -20.79 5.45
C HIS A 89 20.33 -21.07 5.76
N GLU A 90 21.24 -20.86 4.79
CA GLU A 90 22.68 -21.12 4.92
C GLU A 90 23.36 -20.24 5.97
N LYS A 91 22.84 -19.03 6.20
CA LYS A 91 23.36 -18.09 7.20
C LYS A 91 22.60 -18.15 8.53
N HIS A 92 21.61 -19.01 8.66
CA HIS A 92 20.76 -19.14 9.84
C HIS A 92 20.12 -17.80 10.27
N HIS A 93 19.74 -16.97 9.30
CA HIS A 93 19.08 -15.69 9.58
C HIS A 93 17.67 -15.90 10.11
N ALA A 94 17.28 -15.08 11.09
CA ALA A 94 15.91 -15.06 11.56
C ALA A 94 14.97 -14.56 10.45
N TYR A 95 13.78 -15.15 10.37
CA TYR A 95 12.72 -14.74 9.45
C TYR A 95 11.36 -14.86 10.15
N ASN A 96 10.34 -14.24 9.56
CA ASN A 96 8.99 -14.28 10.11
C ASN A 96 8.35 -15.66 9.89
N ARG A 97 8.02 -16.36 10.99
CA ARG A 97 7.39 -17.68 10.97
C ARG A 97 6.01 -17.71 10.32
N LEU A 98 5.35 -16.56 10.19
CA LEU A 98 4.11 -16.44 9.42
C LEU A 98 4.26 -16.95 7.97
N TYR A 99 5.46 -16.89 7.38
CA TYR A 99 5.71 -17.46 6.06
C TYR A 99 5.62 -19.00 6.04
N ASP A 100 5.95 -19.66 7.15
CA ASP A 100 5.78 -21.12 7.31
C ASP A 100 4.28 -21.47 7.33
N ASP A 101 3.49 -20.72 8.11
CA ASP A 101 2.03 -20.90 8.18
C ASP A 101 1.37 -20.63 6.83
N MET A 102 1.81 -19.59 6.10
CA MET A 102 1.34 -19.30 4.74
C MET A 102 1.67 -20.44 3.78
N HIS A 103 2.87 -21.03 3.90
CA HIS A 103 3.28 -22.16 3.10
C HIS A 103 2.43 -23.39 3.39
N TRP A 104 2.22 -23.73 4.65
CA TRP A 104 1.35 -24.84 5.07
C TRP A 104 -0.11 -24.62 4.69
N ALA A 105 -0.58 -23.37 4.64
CA ALA A 105 -1.91 -23.01 4.14
C ALA A 105 -2.04 -23.10 2.60
N GLY A 106 -0.98 -23.47 1.88
CA GLY A 106 -0.97 -23.65 0.43
C GLY A 106 -0.90 -22.34 -0.37
N ILE A 107 -0.47 -21.25 0.24
CA ILE A 107 -0.32 -19.96 -0.45
C ILE A 107 0.91 -20.00 -1.35
N ALA A 108 0.74 -19.56 -2.60
CA ALA A 108 1.87 -19.44 -3.52
C ALA A 108 2.85 -18.37 -3.01
N PHE A 109 4.17 -18.59 -3.16
CA PHE A 109 5.21 -17.68 -2.67
C PHE A 109 5.04 -16.22 -3.15
N SER A 110 4.61 -16.02 -4.40
CA SER A 110 4.35 -14.69 -4.98
C SER A 110 3.14 -13.97 -4.35
N GLN A 111 2.31 -14.69 -3.60
CA GLN A 111 1.12 -14.20 -2.92
C GLN A 111 1.30 -14.08 -1.40
N MET A 112 2.44 -14.51 -0.85
CA MET A 112 2.77 -14.37 0.56
C MET A 112 3.16 -12.92 0.87
N ARG A 113 2.15 -12.05 1.05
CA ARG A 113 2.35 -10.67 1.46
C ARG A 113 1.78 -10.42 2.84
N ILE A 114 2.57 -9.74 3.66
CA ILE A 114 2.13 -9.18 4.93
C ILE A 114 1.84 -7.71 4.67
N CYS A 115 0.57 -7.33 4.78
CA CYS A 115 0.11 -5.96 4.58
C CYS A 115 -1.12 -5.73 5.46
N GLN A 116 -1.46 -4.47 5.67
CA GLN A 116 -2.69 -4.10 6.35
C GLN A 116 -3.92 -4.76 5.67
N PRO A 117 -4.85 -5.34 6.44
CA PRO A 117 -5.92 -6.21 5.93
C PRO A 117 -6.91 -5.50 5.00
N TYR A 118 -7.00 -4.18 5.06
CA TYR A 118 -7.98 -3.39 4.31
C TYR A 118 -7.44 -2.78 3.02
N GLY A 119 -6.12 -2.89 2.80
CA GLY A 119 -5.49 -2.41 1.57
C GLY A 119 -6.00 -3.19 0.36
N ASP A 120 -6.04 -2.52 -0.79
CA ASP A 120 -6.56 -3.07 -2.04
C ASP A 120 -5.93 -4.42 -2.43
N ASP A 121 -4.62 -4.57 -2.21
CA ASP A 121 -3.92 -5.83 -2.49
C ASP A 121 -4.17 -6.93 -1.45
N GLN A 122 -4.43 -6.59 -0.19
CA GLN A 122 -4.54 -7.57 0.91
C GLN A 122 -5.95 -8.14 1.08
N ARG A 123 -6.99 -7.44 0.59
CA ARG A 123 -8.37 -7.97 0.59
C ARG A 123 -8.49 -9.33 -0.09
N LYS A 124 -7.56 -9.67 -1.00
CA LYS A 124 -7.48 -10.95 -1.72
C LYS A 124 -7.09 -12.15 -0.83
N GLY A 125 -6.49 -11.89 0.33
CA GLY A 125 -6.07 -12.89 1.30
C GLY A 125 -6.71 -12.72 2.68
N LEU A 126 -7.82 -11.98 2.79
CA LEU A 126 -8.44 -11.70 4.08
C LEU A 126 -8.95 -12.99 4.77
N ASP A 127 -9.30 -14.01 4.00
CA ASP A 127 -9.68 -15.33 4.53
C ASP A 127 -8.53 -16.08 5.21
N LEU A 128 -7.28 -15.71 4.90
CA LEU A 128 -6.09 -16.33 5.48
C LEU A 128 -6.01 -16.07 6.99
N PHE A 129 -6.51 -14.92 7.46
CA PHE A 129 -6.56 -14.60 8.88
C PHE A 129 -7.37 -15.63 9.68
N HIS A 130 -8.45 -16.18 9.11
CA HIS A 130 -9.21 -17.22 9.81
C HIS A 130 -8.38 -18.48 10.05
N ARG A 131 -7.47 -18.78 9.11
CA ARG A 131 -6.67 -20.01 9.12
C ARG A 131 -5.44 -19.89 9.99
N ILE A 132 -4.75 -18.74 9.93
CA ILE A 132 -3.45 -18.56 10.57
C ILE A 132 -3.55 -17.79 11.90
N GLU A 133 -4.44 -16.79 12.00
CA GLU A 133 -4.60 -15.97 13.21
C GLU A 133 -6.07 -15.79 13.62
N PRO A 134 -6.74 -16.87 14.07
CA PRO A 134 -8.18 -16.83 14.36
C PRO A 134 -8.57 -15.80 15.45
N GLU A 135 -7.71 -15.56 16.43
CA GLU A 135 -7.95 -14.54 17.46
C GLU A 135 -7.89 -13.11 16.88
N THR A 136 -6.89 -12.82 16.05
CA THR A 136 -6.80 -11.55 15.33
C THR A 136 -8.01 -11.36 14.41
N TRP A 137 -8.41 -12.43 13.73
CA TRP A 137 -9.60 -12.41 12.88
C TRP A 137 -10.86 -12.03 13.66
N PHE A 138 -11.09 -12.62 14.83
CA PHE A 138 -12.25 -12.28 15.65
C PHE A 138 -12.29 -10.79 16.01
N ARG A 139 -11.14 -10.20 16.34
CA ARG A 139 -11.00 -8.76 16.61
C ARG A 139 -11.26 -7.90 15.37
N VAL A 140 -10.87 -8.36 14.19
CA VAL A 140 -11.13 -7.67 12.91
C VAL A 140 -12.62 -7.64 12.60
N VAL A 141 -13.31 -8.79 12.70
CA VAL A 141 -14.75 -8.90 12.42
C VAL A 141 -15.60 -8.06 13.36
N THR A 142 -15.24 -8.01 14.65
CA THR A 142 -15.97 -7.19 15.63
C THR A 142 -15.83 -5.70 15.40
N ARG A 143 -14.72 -5.25 14.80
CA ARG A 143 -14.43 -3.81 14.59
C ARG A 143 -14.84 -3.30 13.23
N VAL A 144 -14.81 -4.13 12.19
CA VAL A 144 -14.98 -3.70 10.80
C VAL A 144 -16.19 -4.36 10.16
N ALA A 145 -17.24 -3.57 9.98
CA ALA A 145 -18.42 -3.97 9.23
C ALA A 145 -18.03 -4.38 7.80
N GLY A 146 -18.51 -5.55 7.37
CA GLY A 146 -18.20 -6.10 6.04
C GLY A 146 -16.91 -6.93 5.96
N ALA A 147 -16.12 -7.06 7.02
CA ALA A 147 -14.93 -7.92 7.02
C ALA A 147 -15.28 -9.39 6.69
N ASN A 148 -16.34 -9.93 7.31
CA ASN A 148 -16.84 -11.28 7.01
C ASN A 148 -17.25 -11.46 5.54
N TYR A 149 -17.89 -10.45 4.95
CA TYR A 149 -18.26 -10.47 3.53
C TYR A 149 -16.98 -10.50 2.68
N ALA A 150 -16.04 -9.58 2.95
CA ALA A 150 -14.80 -9.49 2.21
C ALA A 150 -13.98 -10.79 2.28
N ALA A 151 -13.90 -11.44 3.45
CA ALA A 151 -13.21 -12.72 3.62
C ALA A 151 -13.90 -13.85 2.83
N ARG A 152 -15.23 -13.94 2.88
CA ARG A 152 -15.99 -14.97 2.15
C ARG A 152 -15.85 -14.85 0.63
N TYR A 153 -15.77 -13.63 0.13
CA TYR A 153 -15.77 -13.35 -1.31
C TYR A 153 -14.41 -12.93 -1.87
N CYS A 154 -13.32 -12.97 -1.07
CA CYS A 154 -12.01 -12.42 -1.44
C CYS A 154 -11.41 -12.98 -2.73
N ARG A 155 -11.74 -14.22 -3.08
CA ARG A 155 -11.33 -14.90 -4.31
C ARG A 155 -12.43 -14.98 -5.37
N GLN A 156 -13.55 -14.30 -5.16
CA GLN A 156 -14.72 -14.31 -6.02
C GLN A 156 -14.95 -12.94 -6.68
N ARG A 157 -15.74 -12.93 -7.76
CA ARG A 157 -16.08 -11.71 -8.51
C ARG A 157 -16.87 -10.70 -7.68
N PHE A 158 -17.52 -11.15 -6.59
CA PHE A 158 -18.31 -10.32 -5.70
C PHE A 158 -17.50 -9.28 -4.93
N LEU A 159 -16.19 -9.49 -4.72
CA LEU A 159 -15.32 -8.48 -4.11
C LEU A 159 -15.01 -7.31 -5.07
N GLY A 160 -15.43 -7.38 -6.33
CA GLY A 160 -15.19 -6.34 -7.34
C GLY A 160 -13.80 -6.40 -8.00
N TYR A 161 -12.87 -7.17 -7.43
CA TYR A 161 -11.58 -7.45 -8.07
C TYR A 161 -11.78 -8.33 -9.33
N ARG A 162 -11.11 -7.97 -10.44
CA ARG A 162 -11.23 -8.60 -11.78
C ARG A 162 -12.53 -8.30 -12.53
N GLY A 163 -12.96 -7.03 -12.53
CA GLY A 163 -14.09 -6.57 -13.36
C GLY A 163 -15.47 -6.87 -12.75
N GLY A 164 -15.52 -7.28 -11.47
CA GLY A 164 -16.75 -7.52 -10.74
C GLY A 164 -17.68 -8.52 -11.42
N THR A 165 -18.99 -8.35 -11.20
CA THR A 165 -20.04 -9.11 -11.90
C THR A 165 -20.30 -8.60 -13.32
N GLY A 166 -19.67 -7.51 -13.74
CA GLY A 166 -19.97 -6.81 -14.99
C GLY A 166 -21.26 -5.97 -14.91
N LEU A 167 -21.62 -5.34 -16.03
CA LEU A 167 -22.89 -4.61 -16.17
C LEU A 167 -24.04 -5.63 -16.11
N PRO A 168 -25.05 -5.47 -15.24
CA PRO A 168 -26.19 -6.38 -15.22
C PRO A 168 -26.89 -6.37 -16.57
N SER A 169 -27.33 -7.53 -17.05
CA SER A 169 -27.97 -7.70 -18.37
C SER A 169 -29.24 -6.87 -18.56
N SER A 170 -29.87 -6.44 -17.46
CA SER A 170 -31.02 -5.53 -17.46
C SER A 170 -30.68 -4.09 -17.86
N PHE A 171 -29.41 -3.72 -17.97
CA PHE A 171 -28.97 -2.38 -18.36
C PHE A 171 -28.11 -2.41 -19.61
N ALA A 172 -28.44 -1.55 -20.58
CA ALA A 172 -27.68 -1.42 -21.82
C ALA A 172 -26.39 -0.61 -21.66
N THR A 173 -26.29 0.24 -20.63
CA THR A 173 -25.10 1.08 -20.39
C THR A 173 -24.79 1.24 -18.90
N TRP A 174 -23.51 1.47 -18.58
CA TRP A 174 -23.06 1.83 -17.23
C TRP A 174 -23.70 3.11 -16.70
N LYS A 175 -24.00 4.07 -17.59
CA LYS A 175 -24.72 5.31 -17.22
C LYS A 175 -26.12 5.01 -16.69
N ALA A 176 -26.88 4.16 -17.38
CA ALA A 176 -28.23 3.77 -16.94
C ALA A 176 -28.19 3.03 -15.60
N TYR A 177 -27.25 2.10 -15.43
CA TYR A 177 -27.06 1.39 -14.16
C TYR A 177 -26.69 2.35 -13.03
N ALA A 178 -25.77 3.29 -13.26
CA ALA A 178 -25.39 4.29 -12.26
C ALA A 178 -26.58 5.17 -11.84
N HIS A 179 -27.40 5.64 -12.79
CA HIS A 179 -28.60 6.41 -12.47
C HIS A 179 -29.63 5.60 -11.68
N PHE A 180 -29.81 4.31 -11.99
CA PHE A 180 -30.67 3.42 -11.21
C PHE A 180 -30.17 3.29 -9.76
N GLN A 181 -28.87 3.07 -9.56
CA GLN A 181 -28.28 2.98 -8.22
C GLN A 181 -28.40 4.29 -7.44
N LEU A 182 -28.23 5.45 -8.09
CA LEU A 182 -28.46 6.75 -7.46
C LEU A 182 -29.94 6.98 -7.14
N GLY A 183 -30.83 6.46 -7.99
CA GLY A 183 -32.28 6.55 -7.83
C GLY A 183 -32.85 5.71 -6.68
N SER A 184 -32.12 4.68 -6.22
CA SER A 184 -32.50 3.84 -5.08
C SER A 184 -31.94 4.32 -3.74
N MET A 185 -31.07 5.35 -3.74
CA MET A 185 -30.52 5.93 -2.51
C MET A 185 -31.49 6.94 -1.85
N PRO A 186 -31.47 7.08 -0.51
CA PRO A 186 -32.18 8.15 0.21
C PRO A 186 -31.85 9.55 -0.34
N GLU A 187 -32.84 10.46 -0.32
CA GLU A 187 -32.78 11.80 -0.91
C GLU A 187 -31.48 12.56 -0.58
N GLY A 188 -31.08 12.57 0.70
CA GLY A 188 -29.88 13.28 1.16
C GLY A 188 -28.56 12.74 0.59
N GLN A 189 -28.46 11.44 0.34
CA GLN A 189 -27.25 10.82 -0.25
C GLN A 189 -27.21 11.03 -1.77
N ARG A 190 -28.38 11.04 -2.41
CA ARG A 190 -28.53 11.28 -3.85
C ARG A 190 -28.04 12.66 -4.25
N VAL A 191 -28.42 13.70 -3.49
CA VAL A 191 -27.99 15.08 -3.74
C VAL A 191 -26.46 15.20 -3.62
N ALA A 192 -25.87 14.63 -2.57
CA ALA A 192 -24.41 14.66 -2.37
C ALA A 192 -23.64 13.98 -3.52
N MET A 193 -24.13 12.84 -4.01
CA MET A 193 -23.49 12.14 -5.13
C MET A 193 -23.74 12.81 -6.49
N HIS A 194 -24.88 13.47 -6.69
CA HIS A 194 -25.17 14.20 -7.93
C HIS A 194 -24.22 15.39 -8.12
N VAL A 195 -23.92 16.11 -7.03
CA VAL A 195 -22.92 17.19 -7.01
C VAL A 195 -21.52 16.64 -7.34
N ALA A 196 -21.13 15.49 -6.78
CA ALA A 196 -19.83 14.86 -7.06
C ALA A 196 -19.72 14.36 -8.51
N SER A 197 -20.80 13.81 -9.07
CA SER A 197 -20.85 13.34 -10.46
C SER A 197 -20.68 14.48 -11.47
N ASN A 198 -21.35 15.63 -11.23
CA ASN A 198 -21.22 16.82 -12.07
C ASN A 198 -19.83 17.48 -11.99
N ALA A 199 -19.15 17.37 -10.84
CA ALA A 199 -17.78 17.86 -10.69
C ALA A 199 -16.78 17.03 -11.51
N LEU A 200 -17.00 15.71 -11.61
CA LEU A 200 -16.15 14.79 -12.37
C LEU A 200 -16.36 14.90 -13.89
N SER A 201 -17.57 15.20 -14.36
CA SER A 201 -17.87 15.39 -15.79
C SER A 201 -17.36 16.71 -16.36
N ASN A 202 -17.17 17.75 -15.53
CA ASN A 202 -16.67 19.06 -15.93
C ASN A 202 -15.14 19.22 -15.84
N GLY A 203 -14.38 18.11 -15.74
CA GLY A 203 -12.91 18.14 -15.69
C GLY A 203 -12.32 18.72 -14.39
N GLY A 204 -13.15 18.89 -13.35
CA GLY A 204 -12.69 19.31 -12.03
C GLY A 204 -12.00 18.16 -11.29
N ARG A 205 -10.84 18.44 -10.66
CA ARG A 205 -10.21 17.51 -9.72
C ARG A 205 -11.25 17.06 -8.68
N ALA A 206 -11.38 15.75 -8.50
CA ALA A 206 -12.27 15.14 -7.52
C ALA A 206 -12.11 15.83 -6.15
N MET A 207 -13.12 16.59 -5.75
CA MET A 207 -13.16 17.16 -4.41
C MET A 207 -13.48 16.00 -3.46
N ALA A 208 -12.53 15.64 -2.60
CA ALA A 208 -12.73 14.64 -1.56
C ALA A 208 -14.01 14.98 -0.79
N ILE A 209 -14.96 14.03 -0.73
CA ILE A 209 -16.14 14.13 0.12
C ILE A 209 -15.63 14.21 1.56
N ARG A 210 -15.52 15.42 2.10
CA ARG A 210 -15.31 15.61 3.53
C ARG A 210 -16.58 15.15 4.22
N SER A 211 -16.47 14.13 5.07
CA SER A 211 -17.47 13.87 6.08
C SER A 211 -17.66 15.15 6.90
N THR A 212 -18.90 15.62 7.02
CA THR A 212 -19.25 16.63 8.00
C THR A 212 -18.94 16.05 9.39
N PRO A 213 -18.08 16.70 10.21
CA PRO A 213 -17.90 16.24 11.57
C PRO A 213 -19.19 16.51 12.35
N GLY A 214 -19.72 15.47 13.00
CA GLY A 214 -20.68 15.65 14.09
C GLY A 214 -20.05 16.45 15.25
N PRO A 215 -20.85 16.87 16.24
CA PRO A 215 -20.41 17.77 17.30
C PRO A 215 -19.17 17.21 18.00
N THR A 216 -18.14 18.05 18.08
CA THR A 216 -16.78 17.72 18.50
C THR A 216 -16.77 17.40 20.00
N GLN A 217 -16.62 16.13 20.37
CA GLN A 217 -16.09 15.80 21.70
C GLN A 217 -14.57 15.94 21.62
N ALA A 218 -14.01 16.79 22.49
CA ALA A 218 -12.59 17.07 22.55
C ALA A 218 -11.82 15.80 22.96
N HIS A 219 -11.04 15.25 22.04
CA HIS A 219 -10.02 14.26 22.35
C HIS A 219 -8.68 14.95 22.66
N PRO A 220 -7.89 14.44 23.62
CA PRO A 220 -6.68 15.10 24.09
C PRO A 220 -5.61 15.18 23.00
N ARG A 221 -4.94 16.33 22.95
CA ARG A 221 -3.88 16.68 22.02
C ARG A 221 -2.64 15.84 22.35
N TRP A 222 -2.28 14.86 21.51
CA TRP A 222 -1.01 14.14 21.63
C TRP A 222 0.15 15.10 21.36
N ARG A 223 0.86 15.55 22.40
CA ARG A 223 2.19 16.15 22.30
C ARG A 223 3.22 15.01 22.40
N ILE A 224 4.03 14.85 21.35
CA ILE A 224 5.21 13.98 21.41
C ILE A 224 6.35 14.85 21.96
N ASP A 225 6.72 14.66 23.23
CA ASP A 225 7.92 15.26 23.82
C ASP A 225 9.08 14.28 23.64
N ALA A 226 9.99 14.59 22.70
CA ALA A 226 11.09 13.73 22.30
C ALA A 226 12.34 13.86 23.19
N ARG A 227 12.24 14.42 24.40
CA ARG A 227 13.42 14.76 25.22
C ARG A 227 13.87 13.72 26.25
N ASN A 228 13.20 12.56 26.40
CA ASN A 228 13.48 11.71 27.57
C ASN A 228 13.72 10.20 27.37
N HIS A 229 14.07 9.70 26.17
CA HIS A 229 14.43 8.28 26.03
C HIS A 229 15.60 8.03 25.06
N PRO A 230 16.85 7.96 25.54
CA PRO A 230 17.93 7.34 24.78
C PRO A 230 17.75 5.82 24.87
N GLY A 231 17.40 5.16 23.76
CA GLY A 231 17.40 3.69 23.66
C GLY A 231 16.06 2.99 23.43
N ALA A 232 14.98 3.68 23.07
CA ALA A 232 13.73 3.02 22.70
C ALA A 232 13.81 2.40 21.29
N VAL A 233 13.98 1.09 21.22
CA VAL A 233 13.64 0.27 20.05
C VAL A 233 12.11 0.29 19.96
N TRP A 234 11.58 0.99 18.96
CA TRP A 234 10.15 1.00 18.69
C TRP A 234 9.78 -0.28 17.93
N PRO A 235 9.00 -1.21 18.50
CA PRO A 235 8.48 -2.32 17.74
C PRO A 235 7.39 -1.75 16.82
N CYS A 236 7.66 -1.77 15.51
CA CYS A 236 6.66 -1.51 14.49
C CYS A 236 5.60 -2.62 14.54
N HIS A 237 4.63 -2.50 15.44
CA HIS A 237 3.34 -3.13 15.29
C HIS A 237 2.49 -2.25 14.37
N PHE A 238 2.25 -2.75 13.17
CA PHE A 238 1.24 -2.24 12.22
C PHE A 238 0.30 -3.38 11.85
#